data_AF-R7LPP6-F1
#
_entry.id   AF-R7LPP6-F1
#
_cell.length_a   1.000
_cell.length_b   1.000
_cell.length_c   1.000
_cell.angle_alpha   90.00
_cell.angle_beta   90.00
_cell.angle_gamma   90.00
#
_symmetry.space_group_name_H-M   'P 1'
#
loop_
_entity.id
_entity.type
_entity.pdbx_description
1 polymer ?
#
loop_
_entity_poly.entity_id
_entity_poly.type
_entity_poly.pdbx_seq_one_letter_code
_entity_poly.pdbx_strand_id
1 'polypeptide(L)'
;MEEIPGVIFLVDPKKEHIAILEAKKLGIPVIGLVDTNCNPEEVDYAIPGNDDAIRAVKLITDVMANAIIEGRQGESFEAEEVAEEVSEEPTSMEEVVAESEEE
;
A
#
# COMPACT_ATOMS: atom_id res chain seq x y z
N MET A 1 -4.69 12.92 -4.37
CA MET A 1 -5.69 12.03 -4.99
C MET A 1 -6.62 12.91 -5.78
N GLU A 2 -6.51 12.90 -7.10
CA GLU A 2 -7.34 13.71 -8.00
C GLU A 2 -8.50 12.90 -8.60
N GLU A 3 -8.41 11.56 -8.54
CA GLU A 3 -9.37 10.62 -9.08
C GLU A 3 -9.95 9.70 -8.00
N ILE A 4 -11.11 9.10 -8.29
CA ILE A 4 -11.77 8.13 -7.41
C ILE A 4 -10.94 6.83 -7.40
N PRO A 5 -10.70 6.23 -6.22
CA PRO A 5 -9.92 4.99 -6.15
C PRO A 5 -10.66 3.83 -6.84
N GLY A 6 -9.91 2.97 -7.53
CA GLY A 6 -10.44 1.77 -8.19
C GLY A 6 -10.76 0.62 -7.24
N VAL A 7 -10.18 0.62 -6.03
CA VAL A 7 -10.42 -0.36 -4.96
C VAL A 7 -10.06 0.28 -3.62
N ILE A 8 -10.72 -0.13 -2.54
CA ILE A 8 -10.39 0.31 -1.18
C ILE A 8 -10.04 -0.91 -0.34
N PHE A 9 -8.93 -0.82 0.40
CA PHE A 9 -8.55 -1.79 1.42
C PHE A 9 -8.87 -1.24 2.81
N LEU A 10 -9.61 -2.00 3.61
CA LEU A 10 -10.08 -1.63 4.94
C LEU A 10 -9.64 -2.64 6.00
N VAL A 11 -9.36 -2.12 7.20
CA VAL A 11 -9.08 -2.91 8.40
C VAL A 11 -10.26 -2.70 9.35
N ASP A 12 -10.82 -3.79 9.88
CA ASP A 12 -12.00 -3.78 10.76
C ASP A 12 -13.26 -3.16 10.09
N PRO A 13 -13.98 -3.95 9.26
CA PRO A 13 -15.24 -3.55 8.64
C PRO A 13 -16.30 -3.00 9.61
N LYS A 14 -16.29 -3.48 10.86
CA LYS A 14 -17.29 -3.09 11.85
C LYS A 14 -17.06 -1.68 12.36
N LYS A 15 -15.79 -1.29 12.59
CA LYS A 15 -15.45 0.10 12.92
C LYS A 15 -15.61 1.01 11.70
N GLU A 16 -15.20 0.55 10.52
CA GLU A 16 -15.19 1.33 9.26
C GLU A 16 -16.47 1.20 8.40
N HIS A 17 -17.62 0.94 9.02
CA HIS A 17 -18.88 0.73 8.30
C HIS A 17 -19.30 1.91 7.40
N ILE A 18 -18.92 3.14 7.73
CA ILE A 18 -19.21 4.32 6.91
C ILE A 18 -18.45 4.25 5.58
N ALA A 19 -17.17 3.88 5.61
CA ALA A 19 -16.35 3.73 4.41
C ALA A 19 -16.92 2.65 3.48
N ILE A 20 -17.43 1.54 4.04
CA ILE A 20 -18.10 0.48 3.27
C ILE A 20 -19.37 1.02 2.60
N LEU A 21 -20.18 1.79 3.33
CA LEU A 21 -21.42 2.36 2.77
C LEU A 21 -21.14 3.38 1.67
N GLU A 22 -20.08 4.18 1.81
CA GLU A 22 -19.65 5.13 0.79
C GLU A 22 -19.08 4.42 -0.44
N ALA A 23 -18.23 3.42 -0.24
CA ALA A 23 -17.70 2.58 -1.32
C ALA A 23 -18.81 1.90 -2.11
N LYS A 24 -19.81 1.31 -1.41
CA LYS A 24 -20.99 0.70 -2.05
C LYS A 24 -21.83 1.69 -2.86
N LYS A 25 -21.96 2.94 -2.39
CA LYS A 25 -22.67 4.00 -3.13
C LYS A 25 -21.93 4.42 -4.40
N LEU A 26 -20.60 4.47 -4.33
CA LEU A 26 -19.75 4.83 -5.46
C LEU A 26 -19.44 3.65 -6.40
N GLY A 27 -19.82 2.43 -6.01
CA GLY A 27 -19.54 1.21 -6.78
C GLY A 27 -18.08 0.78 -6.73
N ILE A 28 -17.35 1.17 -5.68
CA ILE A 28 -15.94 0.85 -5.51
C ILE A 28 -15.83 -0.50 -4.78
N PRO A 29 -15.09 -1.48 -5.33
CA PRO A 29 -14.90 -2.77 -4.67
C PRO A 29 -14.10 -2.61 -3.37
N VAL A 30 -14.50 -3.38 -2.35
CA VAL A 30 -13.92 -3.33 -1.01
C VAL A 30 -13.23 -4.64 -0.65
N ILE A 31 -11.95 -4.54 -0.29
CA ILE A 31 -11.16 -5.61 0.31
C ILE A 31 -11.05 -5.34 1.81
N GLY A 32 -11.42 -6.30 2.65
CA GLY A 32 -11.47 -6.09 4.10
C GLY A 32 -10.76 -7.17 4.91
N LEU A 33 -10.00 -6.77 5.94
CA LEU A 33 -9.52 -7.68 6.97
C LEU A 33 -10.64 -7.96 7.98
N VAL A 34 -11.16 -9.18 8.00
CA VAL A 34 -12.32 -9.60 8.79
C VAL A 34 -11.87 -10.44 9.98
N ASP A 35 -12.18 -9.98 11.20
CA ASP A 35 -12.05 -10.76 12.42
C ASP A 35 -13.39 -11.45 12.81
N THR A 36 -13.35 -12.27 13.86
CA THR A 36 -14.49 -13.03 14.42
C THR A 36 -15.75 -12.21 14.71
N ASN A 37 -15.63 -10.90 14.90
CA ASN A 37 -16.72 -10.01 15.27
C ASN A 37 -17.34 -9.23 14.08
N CYS A 38 -16.84 -9.46 12.86
CA CYS A 38 -17.24 -8.78 11.63
C CYS A 38 -18.03 -9.72 10.70
N ASN A 39 -18.94 -9.16 9.89
CA ASN A 39 -19.68 -9.94 8.90
C ASN A 39 -18.94 -9.90 7.54
N PRO A 40 -18.46 -11.03 6.99
CA PRO A 40 -17.74 -11.06 5.72
C PRO A 40 -18.63 -10.72 4.51
N GLU A 41 -19.95 -10.75 4.64
CA GLU A 41 -20.88 -10.37 3.57
C GLU A 41 -20.90 -8.85 3.29
N GLU A 42 -20.32 -8.05 4.19
CA GLU A 42 -20.28 -6.60 4.02
C GLU A 42 -19.19 -6.13 3.05
N VAL A 43 -18.20 -6.98 2.78
CA VAL A 43 -17.04 -6.72 1.91
C VAL A 43 -17.05 -7.64 0.69
N ASP A 44 -16.49 -7.17 -0.43
CA ASP A 44 -16.45 -7.97 -1.66
C ASP A 44 -15.36 -9.06 -1.58
N TYR A 45 -14.21 -8.72 -0.99
CA TYR A 45 -13.10 -9.64 -0.76
C TYR A 45 -12.71 -9.65 0.71
N ALA A 46 -13.17 -10.67 1.43
CA ALA A 46 -12.86 -10.87 2.84
C ALA A 46 -11.53 -11.62 3.03
N ILE A 47 -10.62 -11.03 3.79
CA ILE A 47 -9.39 -11.67 4.27
C ILE A 47 -9.59 -12.01 5.75
N PRO A 48 -9.71 -13.29 6.13
CA PRO A 48 -9.85 -13.65 7.53
C PRO A 48 -8.54 -13.40 8.28
N GLY A 49 -8.59 -12.65 9.38
CA GLY A 49 -7.39 -12.35 10.17
C GLY A 49 -7.69 -11.54 11.42
N ASN A 50 -6.64 -11.31 12.20
CA ASN A 50 -6.73 -10.53 13.44
C ASN A 50 -6.47 -9.04 13.14
N ASP A 51 -7.45 -8.20 13.41
CA ASP A 51 -7.41 -6.74 13.21
C ASP A 51 -6.93 -5.96 14.46
N ASP A 52 -7.06 -6.54 15.66
CA ASP A 52 -6.65 -5.89 16.91
C ASP A 52 -5.11 -5.86 17.11
N ALA A 53 -4.39 -6.78 16.48
CA ALA A 53 -2.94 -6.90 16.67
C ALA A 53 -2.14 -6.10 15.63
N ILE A 54 -1.35 -5.12 16.10
CA ILE A 54 -0.46 -4.31 15.25
C ILE A 54 0.44 -5.17 14.35
N ARG A 55 1.01 -6.26 14.88
CA ARG A 55 1.86 -7.17 14.10
C ARG A 55 1.11 -7.88 12.98
N ALA A 56 -0.16 -8.23 13.22
CA ALA A 56 -0.99 -8.90 12.22
C ALA A 56 -1.39 -7.91 11.13
N VAL A 57 -1.89 -6.73 11.51
CA VAL A 57 -2.23 -5.65 10.57
C VAL A 57 -1.01 -5.29 9.73
N LYS A 58 0.15 -5.04 10.35
CA LYS A 58 1.39 -4.71 9.65
C LYS A 58 1.76 -5.79 8.62
N LEU A 59 1.74 -7.06 9.02
CA LEU A 59 2.06 -8.16 8.12
C LEU A 59 1.11 -8.18 6.91
N ILE A 60 -0.20 -8.06 7.13
CA ILE A 60 -1.18 -8.08 6.04
C ILE A 60 -1.01 -6.86 5.14
N THR A 61 -0.84 -5.66 5.70
CA THR A 61 -0.64 -4.44 4.91
C THR A 61 0.66 -4.49 4.10
N ASP A 62 1.74 -5.02 4.67
CA ASP A 62 3.04 -5.15 3.99
C ASP A 62 2.91 -6.13 2.80
N VAL A 63 2.22 -7.27 2.98
CA VAL A 63 1.95 -8.23 1.90
C VAL A 63 1.06 -7.61 0.82
N MET A 64 0.03 -6.84 1.18
CA MET A 64 -0.83 -6.14 0.22
C MET A 64 -0.09 -5.06 -0.55
N ALA A 65 0.77 -4.28 0.11
CA ALA A 65 1.61 -3.29 -0.55
C ALA A 65 2.55 -3.96 -1.57
N ASN A 66 3.19 -5.06 -1.19
CA ASN A 66 4.04 -5.82 -2.11
C ASN A 66 3.25 -6.37 -3.30
N ALA A 67 2.05 -6.92 -3.08
CA ALA A 67 1.20 -7.41 -4.16
C ALA A 67 0.79 -6.30 -5.15
N ILE A 68 0.53 -5.08 -4.66
CA ILE A 68 0.23 -3.93 -5.53
C ILE A 68 1.48 -3.52 -6.33
N ILE A 69 2.66 -3.51 -5.70
CA ILE A 69 3.92 -3.19 -6.36
C ILE A 69 4.24 -4.22 -7.46
N GLU A 70 4.12 -5.52 -7.16
CA GLU A 70 4.31 -6.61 -8.11
C GLU A 70 3.30 -6.52 -9.27
N GLY A 71 2.02 -6.24 -8.98
CA GLY A 71 0.99 -6.05 -9.99
C GLY A 71 1.30 -4.90 -10.95
N ARG A 72 1.82 -3.78 -10.42
CA ARG A 72 2.26 -2.63 -11.21
C ARG A 72 3.55 -2.87 -11.99
N GLN A 73 4.45 -3.73 -11.49
CA GLN A 73 5.68 -4.11 -12.20
C GLN A 73 5.41 -5.10 -13.34
N GLY A 74 4.33 -5.88 -13.27
CA GLY A 74 3.85 -6.77 -14.33
C GLY A 74 3.12 -6.05 -15.47
N GLU A 75 2.64 -4.83 -15.24
CA GLU A 75 2.28 -3.90 -16.31
C GLU A 75 3.59 -3.35 -16.89
N SER A 76 3.98 -3.82 -18.07
CA SER A 76 4.92 -3.07 -18.89
C SER A 76 4.29 -1.72 -19.17
N PHE A 77 4.60 -0.72 -18.36
CA PHE A 77 4.44 0.68 -18.72
C PHE A 77 5.21 0.85 -20.02
N GLU A 78 4.49 0.91 -21.15
CA GLU A 78 5.05 1.54 -22.34
C GLU A 78 5.49 2.93 -21.89
N ALA A 79 6.77 3.17 -22.14
CA ALA A 79 7.54 4.24 -21.57
C ALA A 79 6.92 5.61 -21.88
N GLU A 80 6.62 6.38 -20.84
CA GLU A 80 6.88 7.81 -20.84
C GLU A 80 6.85 8.36 -19.40
N GLU A 81 7.93 9.08 -19.06
CA GLU A 81 8.04 10.05 -17.96
C GLU A 81 8.18 9.54 -16.52
N VAL A 82 9.28 8.81 -16.25
CA VAL A 82 10.05 9.01 -14.99
C VAL A 82 11.54 8.99 -15.32
N ALA A 83 11.97 9.95 -16.17
CA ALA A 83 13.39 10.17 -16.50
C ALA A 83 13.95 11.43 -15.84
N GLU A 84 13.23 12.04 -14.90
CA GLU A 84 13.65 13.26 -14.23
C GLU A 84 13.38 13.07 -12.73
N GLU A 85 14.44 12.75 -11.98
CA GLU A 85 14.61 12.86 -10.49
C GLU A 85 15.58 11.82 -9.90
N VAL A 86 16.31 11.05 -10.71
CA VAL A 86 17.49 10.29 -10.22
C VAL A 86 18.74 10.74 -10.95
N SER A 87 19.14 12.00 -10.75
CA SER A 87 20.47 12.51 -11.08
C SER A 87 21.05 13.41 -9.98
N GLU A 88 20.99 12.96 -8.72
CA GLU A 88 21.95 13.41 -7.73
C GLU A 88 22.88 12.23 -7.38
N GLU A 89 24.17 12.53 -7.44
CA GLU A 89 25.29 11.66 -7.76
C GLU A 89 25.63 10.62 -6.67
N PRO A 90 26.24 9.48 -7.01
CA PRO A 90 27.03 8.72 -6.04
C PRO A 90 28.45 9.32 -6.00
N THR A 91 28.75 10.19 -5.04
CA THR A 91 30.16 10.48 -4.71
C THR A 91 30.77 9.24 -4.07
N SER A 92 31.83 8.75 -4.71
CA SER A 92 32.59 7.56 -4.34
C SER A 92 33.17 7.69 -2.94
N MET A 93 33.17 6.57 -2.21
CA MET A 93 33.69 6.42 -0.84
C MET A 93 35.21 6.67 -0.72
N GLU A 94 35.91 6.97 -1.82
CA GLU A 94 37.33 7.37 -1.84
C GLU A 94 37.54 8.87 -1.53
N GLU A 95 36.62 9.77 -1.85
CA GLU A 95 36.82 11.21 -1.58
C GLU A 95 36.65 11.57 -0.09
N VAL A 96 35.75 10.89 0.62
CA VAL A 96 35.49 11.16 2.06
C VAL A 96 36.67 10.82 2.98
N VAL A 97 37.59 9.95 2.55
CA VAL A 97 38.74 9.54 3.36
C VAL A 97 39.89 10.54 3.24
N ALA A 98 40.08 11.16 2.08
CA ALA A 98 41.15 12.13 1.85
C ALA A 98 40.94 13.45 2.61
N GLU A 99 39.71 13.90 2.79
CA GLU A 99 39.41 15.12 3.56
C GLU A 99 39.58 14.96 5.08
N SER A 100 39.57 13.72 5.59
CA SER A 100 39.68 13.46 7.03
C SER A 100 41.12 13.41 7.57
N GLU A 101 42.12 13.34 6.70
CA GLU A 101 43.54 13.28 7.10
C GLU A 101 44.27 14.64 7.04
N GLU A 102 43.64 15.71 6.54
CA GLU A 102 44.25 17.05 6.48
C GLU A 102 43.79 18.05 7.56
N GLU A 103 42.98 17.63 8.55
CA GLU A 103 42.62 18.48 9.72
C GLU A 103 43.31 18.06 11.03
#